data_AF-A0A183VHC4-F1
#
_entry.id   AF-A0A183VHC4-F1
#
_cell.length_a   1.000
_cell.length_b   1.000
_cell.length_c   1.000
_cell.angle_alpha   90.00
_cell.angle_beta   90.00
_cell.angle_gamma   90.00
#
_symmetry.space_group_name_H-M   'P 1'
#
loop_
_entity.id
_entity.type
_entity.pdbx_description
1 polymer ?
#
loop_
_entity_poly.entity_id
_entity_poly.type
_entity_poly.pdbx_seq_one_letter_code
_entity_poly.pdbx_strand_id
1 'polypeptide(L)'
;MKTEAAFRRHLLKCDLRHPPGNEIYRRDNVSVFEVDGSLSLIYCQNICLLAKLFLDHKTLYYDVEPFLFYVLTRNDEGGFHFVGYFSKEKYSAQKYNLSCIMTLPCYQMRGFGRFLIDFSFLLSRREGMMGTPERPLSDLGRIAYLNYWLSAILEHLHETLDPVRPKKVTVKSTRVVLSARFLRKFL
;
A
#
# COMPACT_ATOMS: atom_id res chain seq x y z
N MET A 1 13.50 20.56 -5.11
CA MET A 1 14.68 21.43 -5.36
C MET A 1 14.52 22.10 -6.72
N LYS A 2 14.97 23.36 -6.89
CA LYS A 2 14.67 24.14 -8.11
C LYS A 2 15.66 23.92 -9.28
N THR A 3 16.89 23.49 -9.00
CA THR A 3 17.95 23.35 -10.02
C THR A 3 18.70 22.03 -9.87
N GLU A 4 19.25 21.53 -10.97
CA GLU A 4 20.07 20.32 -11.00
C GLU A 4 21.32 20.47 -10.11
N ALA A 5 21.97 21.63 -10.14
CA ALA A 5 23.14 21.90 -9.29
C ALA A 5 22.82 21.79 -7.80
N ALA A 6 21.66 22.29 -7.36
CA ALA A 6 21.21 22.13 -5.99
C ALA A 6 20.92 20.66 -5.65
N PHE A 7 20.32 19.92 -6.58
CA PHE A 7 20.06 18.48 -6.42
C PHE A 7 21.34 17.67 -6.29
N ARG A 8 22.33 17.87 -7.18
CA ARG A 8 23.63 17.20 -7.09
C ARG A 8 24.35 17.49 -5.76
N ARG A 9 24.32 18.74 -5.29
CA ARG A 9 24.88 19.10 -3.97
C ARG A 9 24.16 18.43 -2.82
N HIS A 10 22.84 18.23 -2.92
CA HIS A 10 22.09 17.48 -1.91
C HIS A 10 22.49 16.01 -1.91
N LEU A 11 22.62 15.36 -3.08
CA LEU A 11 23.02 13.95 -3.19
C LEU A 11 24.40 13.67 -2.56
N LEU A 12 25.33 14.63 -2.62
CA LEU A 12 26.66 14.50 -2.00
C LEU A 12 26.64 14.54 -0.46
N LYS A 13 25.58 15.08 0.14
CA LYS A 13 25.47 15.28 1.60
C LYS A 13 24.38 14.43 2.25
N CYS A 14 23.46 13.91 1.44
CA CYS A 14 22.34 13.12 1.92
C CYS A 14 22.83 11.69 2.14
N ASP A 15 22.79 11.24 3.38
CA ASP A 15 23.18 9.87 3.75
C ASP A 15 21.98 8.90 3.73
N LEU A 16 20.77 9.40 3.57
CA LEU A 16 19.56 8.57 3.51
C LEU A 16 19.53 7.77 2.21
N ARG A 17 19.43 6.45 2.34
CA ARG A 17 19.31 5.48 1.22
C ARG A 17 18.05 4.64 1.30
N HIS A 18 17.20 4.89 2.32
CA HIS A 18 15.93 4.21 2.52
C HIS A 18 14.91 5.13 3.19
N PRO A 19 13.60 4.79 3.14
CA PRO A 19 12.59 5.47 3.94
C PRO A 19 12.94 5.45 5.43
N PRO A 20 12.62 6.50 6.21
CA PRO A 20 12.72 6.45 7.66
C PRO A 20 11.71 5.42 8.25
N GLY A 21 11.69 5.26 9.57
CA GLY A 21 10.80 4.31 10.23
C GLY A 21 11.32 2.88 10.20
N ASN A 22 10.42 1.92 10.37
CA ASN A 22 10.77 0.51 10.55
C ASN A 22 10.52 -0.29 9.28
N GLU A 23 11.51 -1.09 8.85
CA GLU A 23 11.28 -2.10 7.82
C GLU A 23 10.46 -3.26 8.40
N ILE A 24 9.17 -3.33 8.05
CA ILE A 24 8.23 -4.33 8.59
C ILE A 24 8.01 -5.52 7.65
N TYR A 25 8.54 -5.44 6.43
CA TYR A 25 8.52 -6.51 5.44
C TYR A 25 9.74 -6.41 4.55
N ARG A 26 10.42 -7.52 4.34
CA ARG A 26 11.49 -7.71 3.36
C ARG A 26 11.25 -9.01 2.62
N ARG A 27 11.35 -8.97 1.30
CA ARG A 27 11.44 -10.16 0.48
C ARG A 27 12.12 -9.87 -0.85
N ASP A 28 13.19 -10.60 -1.13
CA ASP A 28 14.05 -10.36 -2.30
C ASP A 28 14.46 -8.88 -2.39
N ASN A 29 14.20 -8.24 -3.53
CA ASN A 29 14.45 -6.82 -3.77
C ASN A 29 13.26 -5.91 -3.43
N VAL A 30 12.32 -6.34 -2.60
CA VAL A 30 11.14 -5.55 -2.21
C VAL A 30 11.06 -5.39 -0.70
N SER A 31 10.81 -4.16 -0.25
CA SER A 31 10.60 -3.85 1.17
C SER A 31 9.39 -2.95 1.41
N VAL A 32 8.78 -3.10 2.58
CA VAL A 32 7.77 -2.16 3.11
C VAL A 32 8.26 -1.55 4.42
N PHE A 33 8.28 -0.23 4.45
CA PHE A 33 8.58 0.55 5.65
C PHE A 33 7.29 1.10 6.26
N GLU A 34 7.15 0.94 7.56
CA GLU A 34 6.13 1.66 8.35
C GLU A 34 6.74 2.96 8.85
N VAL A 35 6.17 4.06 8.40
CA VAL A 35 6.62 5.42 8.72
C VAL A 35 5.52 6.16 9.46
N ASP A 36 5.83 6.58 10.68
CA ASP A 36 4.91 7.39 11.47
C ASP A 36 4.98 8.87 11.06
N GLY A 37 3.84 9.43 10.64
CA GLY A 37 3.71 10.85 10.29
C GLY A 37 4.06 11.82 11.41
N SER A 38 3.85 11.46 12.69
CA SER A 38 4.22 12.33 13.82
C SER A 38 5.71 12.29 14.15
N LEU A 39 6.44 11.26 13.70
CA LEU A 39 7.88 11.14 13.92
C LEU A 39 8.69 11.63 12.71
N SER A 40 8.18 11.43 11.49
CA SER A 40 8.85 11.74 10.23
C SER A 40 8.08 12.79 9.41
N LEU A 41 7.67 13.89 10.06
CA LEU A 41 6.83 14.96 9.50
C LEU A 41 7.23 15.37 8.07
N ILE A 42 8.48 15.83 7.89
CA ILE A 42 8.96 16.36 6.60
C ILE A 42 8.93 15.29 5.50
N TYR A 43 9.29 14.05 5.83
CA TYR A 43 9.27 12.95 4.87
C TYR A 43 7.85 12.63 4.42
N CYS A 44 6.91 12.51 5.36
CA CYS A 44 5.51 12.22 5.07
C CYS A 44 4.82 13.37 4.32
N GLN A 45 5.12 14.63 4.65
CA GLN A 45 4.65 15.80 3.90
C GLN A 45 5.17 15.78 2.45
N ASN A 46 6.45 15.48 2.24
CA ASN A 46 7.03 15.36 0.90
C ASN A 46 6.37 14.23 0.08
N ILE A 47 6.08 13.08 0.69
CA ILE A 47 5.29 12.02 0.05
C ILE A 47 3.90 12.53 -0.32
N CYS A 48 3.22 13.23 0.59
CA CYS A 48 1.90 13.77 0.34
C CYS A 48 1.86 14.76 -0.83
N LEU A 49 2.85 15.66 -0.90
CA LEU A 49 3.01 16.61 -2.00
C LEU A 49 3.26 15.88 -3.33
N LEU A 50 4.15 14.88 -3.33
CA LEU A 50 4.40 14.04 -4.50
C LEU A 50 3.13 13.30 -4.94
N ALA A 51 2.40 12.71 -3.99
CA ALA A 51 1.18 11.97 -4.26
C ALA A 51 0.06 12.86 -4.80
N LYS A 52 -0.04 14.11 -4.34
CA LYS A 52 -1.04 15.08 -4.81
C LYS A 52 -0.93 15.38 -6.30
N LEU A 53 0.25 15.21 -6.90
CA LEU A 53 0.45 15.32 -8.35
C LEU A 53 -0.27 14.22 -9.15
N PHE A 54 -0.60 13.09 -8.51
CA PHE A 54 -1.21 11.93 -9.15
C PHE A 54 -2.58 11.55 -8.55
N LEU A 55 -3.00 12.22 -7.47
CA LEU A 55 -4.25 11.97 -6.75
C LEU A 55 -5.08 13.26 -6.70
N ASP A 56 -6.17 13.29 -7.45
CA ASP A 56 -7.05 14.46 -7.53
C ASP A 56 -7.76 14.74 -6.21
N HIS A 57 -8.23 13.68 -5.54
CA HIS A 57 -9.05 13.78 -4.32
C HIS A 57 -8.24 13.79 -3.01
N LYS A 58 -6.91 13.96 -3.05
CA LYS A 58 -6.10 14.06 -1.82
C LYS A 58 -6.25 15.46 -1.20
N THR A 59 -6.88 15.53 -0.04
CA THR A 59 -7.21 16.78 0.68
C THR A 59 -6.18 17.16 1.74
N LEU A 60 -5.65 16.17 2.47
CA LEU A 60 -4.67 16.38 3.54
C LEU A 60 -3.25 16.09 3.06
N TYR A 61 -2.37 17.09 3.16
CA TYR A 61 -0.97 16.98 2.76
C TYR A 61 0.03 17.63 3.73
N TYR A 62 -0.42 18.46 4.68
CA TYR A 62 0.41 19.00 5.75
C TYR A 62 0.16 18.34 7.10
N ASP A 63 -1.11 18.08 7.43
CA ASP A 63 -1.52 17.37 8.65
C ASP A 63 -1.32 15.85 8.47
N VAL A 64 -0.10 15.38 8.73
CA VAL A 64 0.32 13.99 8.49
C VAL A 64 0.42 13.17 9.78
N GLU A 65 0.43 13.82 10.94
CA GLU A 65 0.54 13.25 12.28
C GLU A 65 -0.51 12.16 12.60
N PRO A 66 -1.77 12.28 12.14
CA PRO A 66 -2.77 11.24 12.36
C PRO A 66 -2.55 9.96 11.55
N PHE A 67 -1.57 9.92 10.64
CA PHE A 67 -1.40 8.84 9.66
C PHE A 67 -0.13 8.03 9.86
N LEU A 68 -0.25 6.73 9.59
CA LEU A 68 0.86 5.84 9.26
C LEU A 68 1.00 5.75 7.74
N PHE A 69 2.23 5.66 7.26
CA PHE A 69 2.58 5.53 5.86
C PHE A 69 3.30 4.20 5.65
N TYR A 70 2.78 3.36 4.76
CA TYR A 70 3.37 2.09 4.38
C TYR A 70 4.06 2.24 3.03
N VAL A 71 5.36 2.47 3.07
CA VAL A 71 6.17 2.85 1.91
C VAL A 71 6.79 1.61 1.28
N LEU A 72 6.42 1.34 0.03
CA LEU A 72 6.95 0.25 -0.77
C LEU A 72 8.19 0.72 -1.53
N THR A 73 9.22 -0.11 -1.49
CA THR A 73 10.50 0.14 -2.16
C THR A 73 10.95 -1.05 -2.99
N ARG A 74 11.72 -0.75 -4.04
CA ARG A 74 12.50 -1.72 -4.81
C ARG A 74 13.98 -1.47 -4.55
N ASN A 75 14.72 -2.51 -4.22
CA ASN A 75 16.04 -2.39 -3.63
C ASN A 75 17.10 -2.90 -4.61
N ASP A 76 18.18 -2.14 -4.75
CA ASP A 76 19.38 -2.56 -5.47
C ASP A 76 20.63 -2.07 -4.74
N GLU A 77 21.80 -2.20 -5.37
CA GLU A 77 23.09 -1.77 -4.82
C GLU A 77 23.13 -0.27 -4.49
N GLY A 78 22.31 0.55 -5.15
CA GLY A 78 22.19 1.98 -4.93
C GLY A 78 21.27 2.36 -3.75
N GLY A 79 20.51 1.42 -3.21
CA GLY A 79 19.62 1.63 -2.05
C GLY A 79 18.17 1.23 -2.33
N PHE A 80 17.25 1.91 -1.65
CA PHE A 80 15.83 1.56 -1.62
C PHE A 80 15.02 2.61 -2.38
N HIS A 81 14.64 2.26 -3.59
CA HIS A 81 13.94 3.16 -4.50
C HIS A 81 12.45 3.18 -4.19
N PHE A 82 11.92 4.35 -3.90
CA PHE A 82 10.49 4.53 -3.65
C PHE A 82 9.67 4.08 -4.86
N VAL A 83 8.74 3.14 -4.66
CA VAL A 83 7.84 2.60 -5.70
C VAL A 83 6.45 3.18 -5.57
N GLY A 84 5.97 3.28 -4.34
CA GLY A 84 4.62 3.70 -4.02
C GLY A 84 4.37 3.60 -2.52
N TYR A 85 3.17 3.95 -2.10
CA TYR A 85 2.77 3.83 -0.70
C TYR A 85 1.26 3.72 -0.57
N PHE A 86 0.81 3.37 0.63
CA PHE A 86 -0.51 3.78 1.09
C PHE A 86 -0.42 4.41 2.48
N SER A 87 -1.35 5.31 2.80
CA SER A 87 -1.51 5.86 4.15
C SER A 87 -2.72 5.23 4.85
N LYS A 88 -2.68 5.21 6.18
CA LYS A 88 -3.74 4.70 7.05
C LYS A 88 -3.84 5.59 8.28
N GLU A 89 -5.05 6.02 8.64
CA GLU A 89 -5.28 6.70 9.91
C GLU A 89 -4.90 5.78 11.08
N LYS A 90 -4.19 6.32 12.08
CA LYS A 90 -3.90 5.62 13.34
C LYS A 90 -5.19 5.23 14.06
N TYR A 91 -6.20 6.10 14.00
CA TYR A 91 -7.50 5.92 14.62
C TYR A 91 -8.60 6.27 13.62
N SER A 92 -9.16 5.26 12.94
CA SER A 92 -10.25 5.44 11.97
C SER A 92 -11.59 5.03 12.56
N ALA A 93 -12.51 5.99 12.73
CA ALA A 93 -13.87 5.71 13.23
C ALA A 93 -14.66 4.79 12.27
N GLN A 94 -14.44 4.96 10.97
CA GLN A 94 -15.07 4.16 9.91
C GLN A 94 -14.34 2.84 9.62
N LYS A 95 -13.26 2.55 10.38
CA LYS A 95 -12.42 1.35 10.20
C LYS A 95 -11.82 1.24 8.81
N TYR A 96 -11.44 2.37 8.21
CA TYR A 96 -10.69 2.36 6.97
C TYR A 96 -9.29 1.80 7.21
N ASN A 97 -8.87 0.85 6.36
CA ASN A 97 -7.53 0.30 6.42
C ASN A 97 -6.56 0.99 5.47
N LEU A 98 -7.07 1.93 4.66
CA LEU A 98 -6.34 2.64 3.64
C LEU A 98 -7.05 3.96 3.33
N SER A 99 -6.34 5.08 3.46
CA SER A 99 -6.82 6.44 3.16
C SER A 99 -6.42 6.89 1.75
N CYS A 100 -5.13 6.82 1.44
CA CYS A 100 -4.62 7.11 0.10
C CYS A 100 -3.72 5.96 -0.36
N ILE A 101 -3.73 5.65 -1.65
CA ILE A 101 -2.81 4.68 -2.27
C ILE A 101 -2.30 5.26 -3.58
N MET A 102 -1.00 5.12 -3.82
CA MET A 102 -0.37 5.59 -5.04
C MET A 102 0.85 4.72 -5.39
N THR A 103 0.97 4.41 -6.68
CA THR A 103 2.17 3.81 -7.28
C THR A 103 2.70 4.80 -8.30
N LEU A 104 4.01 5.09 -8.27
CA LEU A 104 4.61 6.01 -9.21
C LEU A 104 4.35 5.56 -10.66
N PRO A 105 4.11 6.48 -11.61
CA PRO A 105 3.84 6.15 -13.01
C PRO A 105 4.85 5.17 -13.63
N CYS A 106 6.15 5.32 -13.35
CA CYS A 106 7.20 4.45 -13.88
C CYS A 106 7.14 2.98 -13.37
N TYR A 107 6.38 2.72 -12.31
CA TYR A 107 6.18 1.39 -11.72
C TYR A 107 4.75 0.86 -11.88
N GLN A 108 3.87 1.58 -12.57
CA GLN A 108 2.51 1.10 -12.84
C GLN A 108 2.51 -0.11 -13.77
N MET A 109 1.41 -0.88 -13.75
CA MET A 109 1.22 -2.10 -14.54
C MET A 109 2.25 -3.23 -14.27
N ARG A 110 2.98 -3.18 -13.15
CA ARG A 110 3.95 -4.21 -12.72
C ARG A 110 3.52 -5.00 -11.49
N GLY A 111 2.24 -4.91 -11.10
CA GLY A 111 1.69 -5.61 -9.94
C GLY A 111 1.87 -4.92 -8.57
N PHE A 112 2.63 -3.83 -8.48
CA PHE A 112 2.86 -3.13 -7.20
C PHE A 112 1.60 -2.52 -6.58
N GLY A 113 0.68 -2.00 -7.39
CA GLY A 113 -0.62 -1.53 -6.88
C GLY A 113 -1.43 -2.65 -6.23
N ARG A 114 -1.42 -3.84 -6.84
CA ARG A 114 -2.04 -5.05 -6.28
C ARG A 114 -1.36 -5.46 -4.98
N PHE A 115 -0.03 -5.46 -4.95
CA PHE A 115 0.76 -5.74 -3.75
C PHE A 115 0.42 -4.81 -2.59
N LEU A 116 0.31 -3.49 -2.83
CA LEU A 116 -0.06 -2.51 -1.80
C LEU A 116 -1.46 -2.78 -1.22
N ILE A 117 -2.42 -3.16 -2.06
CA ILE A 117 -3.77 -3.55 -1.60
C ILE A 117 -3.70 -4.86 -0.79
N ASP A 118 -2.97 -5.88 -1.26
CA ASP A 118 -2.77 -7.13 -0.53
C ASP A 118 -2.13 -6.88 0.86
N PHE A 119 -1.18 -5.96 0.92
CA PHE A 119 -0.50 -5.59 2.15
C PHE A 119 -1.41 -4.83 3.13
N SER A 120 -2.27 -3.91 2.65
CA SER A 120 -3.22 -3.21 3.52
C SER A 120 -4.22 -4.18 4.17
N PHE A 121 -4.71 -5.17 3.42
CA PHE A 121 -5.54 -6.24 3.97
C PHE A 121 -4.74 -7.17 4.89
N LEU A 122 -3.45 -7.45 4.62
CA LEU A 122 -2.60 -8.20 5.54
C LEU A 122 -2.56 -7.57 6.94
N LEU A 123 -2.40 -6.26 7.01
CA LEU A 123 -2.37 -5.54 8.27
C LEU A 123 -3.72 -5.65 8.99
N SER A 124 -4.83 -5.43 8.27
CA SER A 124 -6.18 -5.58 8.85
C SER A 124 -6.37 -6.96 9.48
N ARG A 125 -5.86 -8.03 8.86
CA ARG A 125 -5.90 -9.38 9.42
C ARG A 125 -5.13 -9.52 10.72
N ARG A 126 -3.90 -9.00 10.76
CA ARG A 126 -3.07 -9.06 11.96
C ARG A 126 -3.72 -8.30 13.11
N GLU A 127 -4.48 -7.25 12.80
CA GLU A 127 -5.25 -6.45 13.75
C GLU A 127 -6.62 -7.05 14.11
N GLY A 128 -7.02 -8.18 13.50
CA GLY A 128 -8.35 -8.76 13.71
C GLY A 128 -9.50 -7.91 13.13
N MET A 129 -9.20 -7.05 12.17
CA MET A 129 -10.15 -6.16 11.50
C MET A 129 -10.39 -6.57 10.03
N MET A 130 -11.57 -6.23 9.49
CA MET A 130 -11.85 -6.47 8.07
C MET A 130 -11.16 -5.45 7.16
N GLY A 131 -11.30 -4.16 7.48
CA GLY A 131 -10.78 -3.06 6.68
C GLY A 131 -11.53 -2.86 5.35
N THR A 132 -11.64 -1.60 4.93
CA THR A 132 -12.07 -1.20 3.58
C THR A 132 -11.31 0.08 3.21
N PRO A 133 -11.04 0.35 1.92
CA PRO A 133 -10.52 1.64 1.53
C PRO A 133 -11.50 2.77 1.84
N GLU A 134 -10.95 3.96 2.10
CA GLU A 134 -11.66 5.23 2.17
C GLU A 134 -12.33 5.55 0.82
N ARG A 135 -13.43 6.29 0.87
CA ARG A 135 -14.20 6.73 -0.31
C ARG A 135 -14.18 8.27 -0.41
N PRO A 136 -14.21 8.84 -1.63
CA PRO A 136 -14.27 8.15 -2.92
C PRO A 136 -12.91 7.59 -3.37
N LEU A 137 -12.93 6.44 -4.06
CA LEU A 137 -11.76 5.93 -4.77
C LEU A 137 -11.55 6.72 -6.07
N SER A 138 -10.29 6.91 -6.48
CA SER A 138 -9.98 7.36 -7.85
C SER A 138 -10.43 6.32 -8.88
N ASP A 139 -10.58 6.70 -10.15
CA ASP A 139 -10.98 5.75 -11.21
C ASP A 139 -10.02 4.55 -11.31
N LEU A 140 -8.71 4.81 -11.27
CA LEU A 140 -7.68 3.76 -11.22
C LEU A 140 -7.77 2.93 -9.94
N GLY A 141 -8.03 3.57 -8.80
CA GLY A 141 -8.24 2.89 -7.52
C GLY A 141 -9.44 1.93 -7.58
N ARG A 142 -10.56 2.38 -8.15
CA ARG A 142 -11.77 1.55 -8.32
C ARG A 142 -11.50 0.32 -9.19
N ILE A 143 -10.81 0.48 -10.32
CA ILE A 143 -10.44 -0.64 -11.19
C ILE A 143 -9.50 -1.61 -10.47
N ALA A 144 -8.49 -1.11 -9.76
CA ALA A 144 -7.53 -1.93 -9.03
C ALA A 144 -8.20 -2.76 -7.92
N TYR A 145 -9.08 -2.15 -7.12
CA TYR A 145 -9.82 -2.84 -6.07
C TYR A 145 -10.85 -3.83 -6.63
N LEU A 146 -11.53 -3.51 -7.73
CA LEU A 146 -12.46 -4.44 -8.38
C LEU A 146 -11.72 -5.69 -8.86
N ASN A 147 -10.59 -5.53 -9.55
CA ASN A 147 -9.76 -6.64 -10.00
C ASN A 147 -9.18 -7.44 -8.83
N TYR A 148 -8.78 -6.76 -7.75
CA TYR A 148 -8.34 -7.38 -6.51
C TYR A 148 -9.41 -8.32 -5.94
N TRP A 149 -10.61 -7.79 -5.70
CA TRP A 149 -11.69 -8.55 -5.08
C TRP A 149 -12.17 -9.68 -5.98
N LEU A 150 -12.31 -9.44 -7.29
CA LEU A 150 -12.68 -10.47 -8.25
C LEU A 150 -11.71 -11.66 -8.20
N SER A 151 -10.40 -11.38 -8.29
CA SER A 151 -9.36 -12.40 -8.22
C SER A 151 -9.41 -13.18 -6.90
N ALA A 152 -9.51 -12.48 -5.76
CA ALA A 152 -9.55 -13.15 -4.46
C ALA A 152 -10.82 -13.98 -4.24
N ILE A 153 -11.97 -13.55 -4.77
CA ILE A 153 -13.22 -14.32 -4.74
C ILE A 153 -13.11 -15.56 -5.63
N LEU A 154 -12.59 -15.43 -6.85
CA LEU A 154 -12.44 -16.55 -7.78
C LEU A 154 -11.48 -17.61 -7.21
N GLU A 155 -10.38 -17.18 -6.60
CA GLU A 155 -9.46 -18.09 -5.91
C GLU A 155 -10.15 -18.83 -4.77
N HIS A 156 -10.93 -18.12 -3.95
CA HIS A 156 -11.72 -18.76 -2.90
C HIS A 156 -12.66 -19.82 -3.47
N LEU A 157 -13.42 -19.47 -4.51
CA LEU A 157 -14.36 -20.38 -5.13
C LEU A 157 -13.65 -21.61 -5.70
N HIS A 158 -12.52 -21.42 -6.38
CA HIS A 158 -11.74 -22.52 -6.92
C HIS A 158 -11.24 -23.48 -5.84
N GLU A 159 -10.78 -22.97 -4.69
CA GLU A 159 -10.34 -23.81 -3.56
C GLU A 159 -11.50 -24.52 -2.85
N THR A 160 -12.70 -23.94 -2.86
CA THR A 160 -13.84 -24.43 -2.07
C THR A 160 -14.78 -25.34 -2.85
N LEU A 161 -14.84 -25.15 -4.18
CA LEU A 161 -15.64 -25.95 -5.09
C LEU A 161 -14.89 -27.24 -5.42
N ASP A 162 -15.02 -28.23 -4.52
CA ASP A 162 -14.71 -29.63 -4.85
C ASP A 162 -15.74 -30.13 -5.87
N PRO A 163 -15.33 -30.58 -7.07
CA PRO A 163 -16.25 -31.07 -8.10
C PRO A 163 -17.04 -32.30 -7.67
N VAL A 164 -16.61 -33.01 -6.62
CA VAL A 164 -17.25 -34.22 -6.09
C VAL A 164 -18.21 -33.91 -4.94
N ARG A 165 -17.99 -32.81 -4.20
CA ARG A 165 -18.82 -32.42 -3.04
C ARG A 165 -19.07 -30.91 -3.02
N PRO A 166 -20.13 -30.42 -3.68
CA PRO A 166 -20.44 -29.00 -3.69
C PRO A 166 -20.77 -28.51 -2.27
N LYS A 167 -19.87 -27.71 -1.69
CA LYS A 167 -20.13 -27.01 -0.42
C LYS A 167 -20.87 -25.71 -0.70
N LYS A 168 -21.88 -25.41 0.13
CA LYS A 168 -22.61 -24.13 0.06
C LYS A 168 -21.68 -22.99 0.45
N VAL A 169 -21.27 -22.17 -0.52
CA VAL A 169 -20.48 -20.96 -0.29
C VAL A 169 -21.41 -19.86 0.17
N THR A 170 -21.03 -19.12 1.21
CA THR A 170 -21.80 -17.98 1.71
C THR A 170 -20.94 -16.72 1.68
N VAL A 171 -21.55 -15.54 1.62
CA VAL A 171 -20.79 -14.28 1.70
C VAL A 171 -19.94 -14.22 2.98
N LYS A 172 -20.41 -14.85 4.08
CA LYS A 172 -19.63 -14.97 5.31
C LYS A 172 -18.38 -15.85 5.16
N SER A 173 -18.41 -16.91 4.35
CA SER A 173 -17.22 -17.73 4.09
C SER A 173 -16.22 -16.99 3.19
N THR A 174 -16.70 -16.21 2.21
CA THR A 174 -15.85 -15.38 1.34
C THR A 174 -15.17 -14.24 2.10
N ARG A 175 -15.77 -13.73 3.19
CA ARG A 175 -15.16 -12.73 4.09
C ARG A 175 -13.84 -13.20 4.70
N VAL A 176 -13.67 -14.51 4.90
CA VAL A 176 -12.46 -15.11 5.51
C VAL A 176 -11.34 -15.33 4.47
N VAL A 177 -11.63 -15.19 3.17
CA VAL A 177 -10.65 -15.51 2.11
C VAL A 177 -10.10 -14.29 1.39
N LEU A 178 -10.83 -13.17 1.38
CA LEU A 178 -10.17 -11.85 1.22
C LEU A 178 -9.11 -11.63 2.31
N SER A 179 -9.23 -12.37 3.42
CA SER A 179 -8.24 -12.45 4.48
C SER A 179 -7.24 -13.63 4.38
N ALA A 180 -7.08 -14.30 3.24
CA ALA A 180 -6.15 -15.43 3.16
C ALA A 180 -5.39 -15.46 1.82
N ARG A 181 -4.06 -15.41 1.93
CA ARG A 181 -3.09 -16.14 1.06
C ARG A 181 -2.51 -15.54 -0.21
N PHE A 182 -2.63 -14.26 -0.58
CA PHE A 182 -1.91 -13.81 -1.78
C PHE A 182 -0.40 -13.52 -1.62
N LEU A 183 0.09 -13.23 -0.40
CA LEU A 183 1.54 -13.14 -0.21
C LEU A 183 2.26 -14.43 -0.61
N ARG A 184 1.56 -15.58 -0.69
CA ARG A 184 2.15 -16.86 -1.13
C ARG A 184 2.42 -17.00 -2.62
N LYS A 185 1.81 -16.21 -3.50
CA LYS A 185 2.06 -16.29 -4.96
C LYS A 185 3.11 -15.31 -5.46
N PHE A 186 3.45 -14.33 -4.62
CA PHE A 186 4.75 -13.66 -4.66
C PHE A 186 5.68 -14.25 -3.59
N LEU A 187 5.34 -15.43 -3.01
CA LEU A 187 6.24 -16.34 -2.30
C LEU A 187 6.85 -17.44 -3.17
#